data_AF-A0A495ANB2-F1
#
_entry.id   AF-A0A495ANB2-F1
#
_cell.length_a   1.000
_cell.length_b   1.000
_cell.length_c   1.000
_cell.angle_alpha   90.00
_cell.angle_beta   90.00
_cell.angle_gamma   90.00
#
_symmetry.space_group_name_H-M   'P 1'
#
loop_
_entity.id
_entity.type
_entity.pdbx_description
1 polymer ?
#
loop_
_entity_poly.entity_id
_entity_poly.type
_entity_poly.pdbx_seq_one_letter_code
_entity_poly.pdbx_strand_id
1 'polypeptide(L)'
;MARTLARRLAKVVYFLLILLGIGRSLGDPYLWINHYFGYWVVHLFYGNKDAGVENIEDIFFYIAFITEITAAIVIYLVTMKLIRKIRSK
;
A
#
# COMPACT_ATOMS: atom_id res chain seq x y z
N MET A 1 19.40 19.24 17.82
CA MET A 1 18.17 19.13 17.00
C MET A 1 18.39 18.42 15.66
N ALA A 2 19.41 18.80 14.87
CA ALA A 2 19.68 18.22 13.54
C ALA A 2 19.73 16.68 13.50
N ARG A 3 20.42 16.04 14.45
CA ARG A 3 20.51 14.56 14.53
C ARG A 3 19.16 13.87 14.72
N THR A 4 18.23 14.49 15.42
CA THR A 4 16.87 13.96 15.60
C THR A 4 16.04 14.13 14.34
N LEU A 5 16.17 15.27 13.67
CA LEU A 5 15.50 15.52 12.39
C LEU A 5 15.98 14.56 11.31
N ALA A 6 17.30 14.38 11.17
CA ALA A 6 17.89 13.43 10.22
C ALA A 6 17.37 11.99 10.42
N ARG A 7 17.26 11.52 11.67
CA ARG A 7 16.68 10.20 11.97
C ARG A 7 15.20 10.09 11.63
N ARG A 8 14.43 11.18 11.77
CA ARG A 8 13.01 11.19 11.41
C ARG A 8 12.86 11.16 9.89
N LEU A 9 13.62 11.99 9.17
CA LEU A 9 13.65 11.98 7.71
C LEU A 9 14.06 10.63 7.14
N ALA A 10 15.12 10.01 7.68
CA ALA A 10 15.56 8.69 7.23
C ALA A 10 14.46 7.62 7.35
N LYS A 11 13.63 7.68 8.40
CA LYS A 11 12.48 6.76 8.56
C LYS A 11 11.38 7.01 7.52
N VAL A 12 11.09 8.27 7.22
CA VAL A 12 10.11 8.63 6.17
C VAL A 12 10.60 8.17 4.81
N VAL A 13 11.85 8.48 4.46
CA VAL A 13 12.47 8.01 3.21
C VAL A 13 12.45 6.48 3.13
N TYR A 14 12.81 5.80 4.21
CA TYR A 14 12.76 4.34 4.25
C TYR A 14 11.34 3.79 4.04
N PHE A 15 10.32 4.40 4.63
CA PHE A 15 8.93 4.02 4.38
C PHE A 15 8.52 4.24 2.92
N LEU A 16 8.89 5.37 2.32
CA LEU A 16 8.63 5.66 0.91
C LEU A 16 9.33 4.67 -0.03
N LEU A 17 10.55 4.23 0.31
CA LEU A 17 11.26 3.20 -0.45
C LEU A 17 10.57 1.84 -0.36
N ILE A 18 10.02 1.48 0.80
CA ILE A 18 9.20 0.27 0.94
C ILE A 18 7.95 0.36 0.07
N LEU A 19 7.24 1.49 0.13
CA LEU A 19 6.03 1.74 -0.67
C LEU A 19 6.35 1.57 -2.16
N LEU A 20 7.34 2.32 -2.67
CA LEU A 20 7.81 2.23 -4.05
C LEU A 20 8.19 0.80 -4.45
N GLY A 21 8.87 0.07 -3.57
CA GLY A 21 9.24 -1.32 -3.81
C GLY A 21 8.03 -2.24 -3.97
N ILE A 22 7.01 -2.09 -3.12
CA ILE A 22 5.78 -2.89 -3.18
C ILE A 22 4.98 -2.54 -4.42
N GLY A 23 4.73 -1.25 -4.70
CA GLY A 23 3.97 -0.84 -5.89
C GLY A 23 4.59 -1.36 -7.19
N ARG A 24 5.93 -1.33 -7.29
CA ARG A 24 6.66 -1.91 -8.44
C ARG A 24 6.61 -3.43 -8.49
N SER A 25 6.45 -4.11 -7.35
CA SER A 25 6.40 -5.57 -7.28
C SER A 25 5.01 -6.14 -7.55
N LEU A 26 3.95 -5.47 -7.07
CA LEU A 26 2.56 -5.89 -7.30
C LEU A 26 2.13 -5.66 -8.74
N GLY A 27 2.58 -4.57 -9.37
CA GLY A 27 2.23 -4.26 -10.75
C GLY A 27 0.74 -3.95 -10.92
N ASP A 28 0.21 -4.26 -12.11
CA ASP A 28 -1.15 -3.90 -12.49
C ASP A 28 -2.21 -4.61 -11.59
N PRO A 29 -3.09 -3.87 -10.90
CA PRO A 29 -4.14 -4.43 -10.06
C PRO A 29 -5.07 -5.42 -10.76
N TYR A 30 -5.31 -5.26 -12.06
CA TYR A 30 -6.16 -6.19 -12.81
C TYR A 30 -5.58 -7.61 -12.88
N LEU A 31 -4.27 -7.78 -12.66
CA LEU A 31 -3.61 -9.08 -12.72
C LEU A 31 -3.75 -9.91 -11.44
N TRP A 32 -3.98 -9.27 -10.29
CA TRP A 32 -3.93 -9.94 -8.99
C TRP A 32 -5.15 -9.68 -8.10
N ILE A 33 -5.94 -8.64 -8.37
CA ILE A 33 -7.23 -8.47 -7.71
C ILE A 33 -8.21 -9.49 -8.28
N ASN A 34 -8.86 -10.23 -7.37
CA ASN A 34 -9.94 -11.13 -7.78
C ASN A 34 -11.08 -10.31 -8.42
N HIS A 35 -11.45 -10.66 -9.65
CA HIS A 35 -12.42 -9.88 -10.41
C HIS A 35 -13.79 -9.86 -9.72
N TYR A 36 -14.30 -10.99 -9.23
CA TYR A 36 -15.58 -11.02 -8.51
C TYR A 36 -15.58 -10.10 -7.29
N PHE A 37 -14.48 -10.08 -6.53
CA PHE A 37 -14.32 -9.17 -5.42
C PHE A 37 -14.27 -7.70 -5.88
N GLY A 38 -13.45 -7.38 -6.90
CA GLY A 38 -13.34 -6.02 -7.43
C GLY A 38 -14.69 -5.47 -7.91
N TYR A 39 -15.41 -6.24 -8.72
CA TYR A 39 -16.74 -5.85 -9.21
C TYR A 39 -17.79 -5.80 -8.09
N TRP A 40 -17.72 -6.69 -7.10
CA TRP A 40 -18.57 -6.60 -5.92
C TRP A 40 -18.36 -5.27 -5.17
N VAL A 41 -17.10 -4.83 -5.02
CA VAL A 41 -16.78 -3.52 -4.44
C VAL A 41 -17.29 -2.39 -5.33
N VAL A 42 -17.16 -2.49 -6.67
CA VAL A 42 -17.75 -1.49 -7.60
C VAL A 42 -19.25 -1.35 -7.37
N HIS A 43 -19.98 -2.46 -7.32
CA HIS A 43 -21.42 -2.44 -7.08
C HIS A 43 -21.79 -1.97 -5.67
N LEU A 44 -20.92 -2.18 -4.68
CA LEU A 44 -21.11 -1.66 -3.32
C LEU A 44 -21.12 -0.12 -3.30
N PHE A 45 -20.25 0.53 -4.09
CA PHE A 45 -20.13 2.00 -4.10
C PHE A 45 -21.04 2.68 -5.13
N TYR A 46 -21.21 2.09 -6.30
CA TYR A 46 -21.94 2.70 -7.43
C TYR A 46 -23.32 2.05 -7.70
N GLY A 47 -23.67 1.00 -6.96
CA GLY A 47 -24.90 0.25 -7.12
C GLY A 47 -24.86 -0.78 -8.27
N ASN A 48 -26.00 -1.46 -8.47
CA ASN A 48 -26.16 -2.49 -9.52
C ASN A 48 -26.44 -1.93 -10.92
N LYS A 49 -26.31 -0.61 -11.12
CA LYS A 49 -26.36 -0.02 -12.46
C LYS A 49 -25.00 -0.22 -13.13
N ASP A 50 -24.97 -0.18 -14.46
CA ASP A 50 -23.73 -0.30 -15.22
C ASP A 50 -22.73 0.78 -14.77
N ALA A 51 -21.73 0.36 -14.00
CA ALA A 51 -20.64 1.23 -13.59
C ALA A 51 -19.77 1.47 -14.82
N GLY A 52 -19.52 2.75 -15.15
CA GLY A 52 -18.61 3.11 -16.22
C GLY A 52 -17.19 2.60 -15.95
N VAL A 53 -16.39 2.49 -17.00
CA VAL A 53 -14.99 2.03 -16.94
C VAL A 53 -14.18 2.83 -15.93
N GLU A 54 -14.38 4.16 -15.86
CA GLU A 54 -13.72 5.04 -14.90
C GLU A 54 -13.96 4.62 -13.43
N ASN A 55 -15.20 4.24 -13.10
CA ASN A 55 -15.55 3.79 -11.74
C ASN A 55 -14.88 2.46 -11.40
N ILE A 56 -14.73 1.57 -12.39
CA ILE A 56 -14.07 0.28 -12.19
C ILE A 56 -12.56 0.52 -11.96
N GLU A 57 -11.94 1.36 -12.78
CA GLU A 57 -10.53 1.73 -12.65
C GLU A 57 -10.24 2.36 -11.29
N ASP A 58 -11.07 3.30 -10.84
CA ASP A 58 -10.95 3.93 -9.53
C ASP A 58 -10.99 2.90 -8.40
N ILE A 59 -11.94 1.97 -8.41
CA ILE A 59 -12.05 0.95 -7.36
C ILE A 59 -10.86 0.01 -7.36
N PHE A 60 -10.41 -0.47 -8.52
CA PHE A 60 -9.22 -1.32 -8.61
C PHE A 60 -7.97 -0.56 -8.13
N PHE A 61 -7.83 0.72 -8.48
CA PHE A 61 -6.77 1.58 -7.97
C PHE A 61 -6.83 1.72 -6.44
N TYR A 62 -7.99 2.00 -5.85
CA TYR A 62 -8.11 2.17 -4.41
C TYR A 62 -7.83 0.87 -3.64
N ILE A 63 -8.28 -0.28 -4.14
CA ILE A 63 -7.94 -1.58 -3.57
C ILE A 63 -6.42 -1.80 -3.63
N ALA A 64 -5.79 -1.50 -4.76
CA ALA A 64 -4.34 -1.58 -4.94
C ALA A 64 -3.60 -0.72 -3.92
N PHE A 65 -3.99 0.55 -3.83
CA PHE A 65 -3.37 1.54 -2.97
C PHE A 65 -3.47 1.19 -1.48
N ILE A 66 -4.65 0.73 -1.04
CA ILE A 66 -4.87 0.28 0.34
C ILE A 66 -4.01 -0.95 0.64
N THR A 67 -3.95 -1.90 -0.30
CA THR A 67 -3.12 -3.11 -0.16
C THR A 67 -1.65 -2.75 -0.04
N GLU A 68 -1.16 -1.86 -0.92
CA GLU A 68 0.22 -1.38 -0.94
C GLU A 68 0.60 -0.66 0.36
N ILE A 69 -0.22 0.28 0.82
CA ILE A 69 0.00 0.99 2.10
C ILE A 69 0.01 0.01 3.27
N THR A 70 -0.95 -0.92 3.32
CA THR A 70 -1.07 -1.88 4.42
C THR A 70 0.17 -2.77 4.48
N ALA A 71 0.60 -3.30 3.34
CA ALA A 71 1.84 -4.08 3.25
C ALA A 71 3.06 -3.25 3.66
N ALA A 72 3.16 -1.99 3.22
CA ALA A 72 4.27 -1.10 3.58
C ALA A 72 4.34 -0.84 5.09
N ILE A 73 3.20 -0.62 5.74
CA ILE A 73 3.11 -0.44 7.20
C ILE A 73 3.60 -1.70 7.92
N VAL A 74 3.11 -2.88 7.52
CA VAL A 74 3.52 -4.15 8.15
C VAL A 74 5.02 -4.36 8.01
N ILE A 75 5.57 -4.22 6.80
CA ILE A 75 7.01 -4.38 6.55
C ILE A 75 7.80 -3.37 7.38
N TYR A 76 7.43 -2.10 7.37
CA TYR A 76 8.11 -1.05 8.14
C TYR A 76 8.11 -1.36 9.65
N LEU A 77 6.97 -1.80 10.21
CA LEU A 77 6.89 -2.13 11.64
C LEU A 77 7.77 -3.33 11.98
N VAL A 78 7.74 -4.38 11.18
CA VAL A 78 8.57 -5.58 11.38
C VAL A 78 10.06 -5.22 11.29
N THR A 79 10.49 -4.50 10.25
CA THR A 79 11.90 -4.15 10.07
C THR A 79 12.39 -3.19 11.16
N MET A 80 11.58 -2.21 11.58
CA MET A 80 11.91 -1.35 12.73
C MET A 80 12.04 -2.15 14.03
N LYS A 81 11.19 -3.16 14.25
CA LYS A 81 11.29 -4.04 15.43
C LYS A 81 12.57 -4.86 15.40
N LEU A 82 12.94 -5.40 14.24
CA LEU A 82 14.19 -6.14 14.05
C LEU A 82 15.43 -5.25 14.28
N ILE A 83 15.47 -4.05 13.69
CA ILE A 83 16.57 -3.10 13.88
C ILE A 83 16.74 -2.73 15.35
N ARG A 84 15.64 -2.49 16.07
CA ARG A 84 15.69 -2.21 17.52
C ARG A 84 16.26 -3.41 18.29
N LYS A 85 15.81 -4.62 17.97
CA LYS A 85 16.29 -5.87 18.61
C LYS A 85 17.78 -6.09 18.40
N ILE A 86 18.29 -5.78 17.21
CA ILE A 86 19.73 -5.87 16.88
C ILE A 86 20.52 -4.81 17.65
N ARG A 87 20.00 -3.58 17.77
CA ARG A 87 20.69 -2.49 18.47
C ARG A 87 20.62 -2.59 20.00
N SER A 88 19.66 -3.32 20.55
CA SER A 88 19.52 -3.56 21.99
C SER A 88 20.29 -4.79 22.48
N LYS A 89 20.90 -5.56 21.57
CA LYS A 89 21.98 -6.50 21.88
C LYS A 89 23.31 -5.76 21.86
#